data_AF-A0A661ABE5-F1
#
_entry.id   AF-A0A661ABE5-F1
#
_cell.length_a   1.000
_cell.length_b   1.000
_cell.length_c   1.000
_cell.angle_alpha   90.00
_cell.angle_beta   90.00
_cell.angle_gamma   90.00
#
_symmetry.space_group_name_H-M   'P 1'
#
loop_
_entity.id
_entity.type
_entity.pdbx_description
1 polymer ?
#
loop_
_entity_poly.entity_id
_entity_poly.type
_entity_poly.pdbx_seq_one_letter_code
_entity_poly.pdbx_strand_id
1 'polypeptide(L)'
;MDNLKILISKMTDDELREAISLIKQEIERRKEDKGVYRFYFEHSNDPRKGVPYAARLVMKDGKLEREFFDLDKDYGKKIVTVSGDFEAKEGEIIEQRVGGSWKNDYRYLYLVKDGELVRVGDSTYSPDIVKVKKYLKGEITANQLVGEEE
;
A
#
# COMPACT_ATOMS: atom_id res chain seq x y z
N MET A 1 23.65 16.86 -19.76
CA MET A 1 24.76 15.90 -19.54
C MET A 1 26.11 16.59 -19.60
N ASP A 2 26.36 17.45 -20.58
CA ASP A 2 27.70 18.07 -20.76
C ASP A 2 28.11 19.02 -19.64
N ASN A 3 27.19 19.84 -19.12
CA ASN A 3 27.47 20.71 -17.97
C ASN A 3 27.83 19.93 -16.69
N LEU A 4 27.23 18.76 -16.48
CA LEU A 4 27.53 17.90 -15.33
C LEU A 4 28.92 17.27 -15.47
N LYS A 5 29.29 16.82 -16.68
CA LYS A 5 30.64 16.32 -16.96
C LYS A 5 31.70 17.39 -16.72
N ILE A 6 31.44 18.62 -17.17
CA ILE A 6 32.34 19.76 -16.96
C ILE A 6 32.50 20.07 -15.47
N LEU A 7 31.42 19.98 -14.68
CA LEU A 7 31.47 20.20 -13.24
C LEU A 7 32.28 19.11 -12.53
N ILE A 8 31.98 17.83 -12.82
CA ILE A 8 32.69 16.66 -12.26
C ILE A 8 34.19 16.73 -12.55
N SER A 9 34.57 17.15 -13.76
CA SER A 9 35.98 17.29 -14.15
C SER A 9 36.76 18.35 -13.37
N LYS A 10 36.07 19.23 -12.64
CA LYS A 10 36.66 20.30 -11.83
C LYS A 10 36.67 20.00 -10.33
N MET A 11 36.08 18.89 -9.90
CA MET A 11 36.01 18.48 -8.49
C MET A 11 37.24 17.66 -8.11
N THR A 12 37.64 17.76 -6.84
CA THR A 12 38.66 16.91 -6.23
C THR A 12 38.11 15.52 -5.90
N ASP A 13 39.00 14.55 -5.68
CA ASP A 13 38.61 13.17 -5.35
C ASP A 13 37.72 13.07 -4.10
N ASP A 14 37.95 13.91 -3.09
CA ASP A 14 37.15 13.91 -1.86
C ASP A 14 35.76 14.54 -2.08
N GLU A 15 35.67 15.64 -2.84
CA GLU A 15 34.39 16.23 -3.25
C GLU A 15 33.58 15.27 -4.12
N LEU A 16 34.24 14.47 -4.96
CA LEU A 16 33.58 13.43 -5.75
C LEU A 16 33.04 12.30 -4.88
N ARG A 17 33.79 11.86 -3.86
CA ARG A 17 33.31 10.85 -2.89
C ARG A 17 32.12 11.35 -2.09
N GLU A 18 32.14 12.60 -1.65
CA GLU A 18 31.04 13.24 -0.94
C GLU A 18 29.80 13.39 -1.84
N ALA A 19 29.99 13.85 -3.08
CA ALA A 19 28.92 13.93 -4.07
C ALA A 19 28.29 12.55 -4.36
N ILE A 20 29.09 11.49 -4.47
CA ILE A 20 28.59 10.12 -4.62
C ILE A 20 27.74 9.71 -3.41
N SER A 21 28.17 10.05 -2.20
CA SER A 21 27.42 9.77 -0.97
C SER A 21 26.06 10.47 -0.97
N LEU A 22 26.05 11.78 -1.25
CA LEU A 22 24.83 12.59 -1.32
C LEU A 22 23.89 12.13 -2.44
N ILE A 23 24.42 11.80 -3.62
CA ILE A 23 23.63 11.27 -4.74
C ILE A 23 23.01 9.93 -4.36
N LYS A 24 23.75 9.04 -3.70
CA LYS A 24 23.20 7.75 -3.22
C LYS A 24 22.08 7.97 -2.20
N GLN A 25 22.27 8.87 -1.24
CA GLN A 25 21.23 9.22 -0.26
C GLN A 25 19.99 9.82 -0.93
N GLU A 26 20.16 10.74 -1.89
CA GLU A 26 19.04 11.36 -2.61
C GLU A 26 18.33 10.37 -3.54
N ILE A 27 19.06 9.42 -4.15
CA ILE A 27 18.46 8.30 -4.89
C ILE A 27 17.61 7.45 -3.95
N GLU A 28 18.11 7.14 -2.75
CA GLU A 28 17.38 6.32 -1.77
C GLU A 28 16.14 7.04 -1.22
N ARG A 29 16.27 8.33 -0.86
CA ARG A 29 15.14 9.19 -0.48
C ARG A 29 14.08 9.28 -1.58
N ARG A 30 14.50 9.37 -2.85
CA ARG A 30 13.59 9.36 -3.99
C ARG A 30 12.95 8.01 -4.26
N LYS A 31 13.53 6.89 -3.79
CA LYS A 31 12.83 5.60 -3.78
C LYS A 31 11.79 5.53 -2.67
N GLU A 32 12.02 6.20 -1.54
CA GLU A 32 11.05 6.28 -0.44
C GLU A 32 9.84 7.15 -0.78
N ASP A 33 10.02 8.19 -1.61
CA ASP A 33 8.95 9.08 -2.10
C ASP A 33 8.29 8.60 -3.41
N LYS A 34 9.00 7.82 -4.25
CA LYS A 34 8.41 7.22 -5.45
C LYS A 34 7.53 6.05 -5.03
N GLY A 35 6.23 6.22 -5.22
CA GLY A 35 5.25 5.17 -4.99
C GLY A 35 4.32 5.42 -3.82
N VAL A 36 4.38 6.56 -3.12
CA VAL A 36 3.29 6.92 -2.19
C VAL A 36 2.15 7.50 -3.00
N TYR A 37 0.98 6.89 -2.92
CA TYR A 37 -0.23 7.34 -3.60
C TYR A 37 -1.34 7.59 -2.60
N ARG A 38 -2.18 8.56 -2.92
CA ARG A 38 -3.35 8.95 -2.13
C ARG A 38 -4.60 8.34 -2.74
N PHE A 39 -5.37 7.66 -1.91
CA PHE A 39 -6.61 7.00 -2.29
C PHE A 39 -7.76 7.55 -1.46
N TYR A 40 -8.89 7.80 -2.13
CA TYR A 40 -10.12 8.16 -1.45
C TYR A 40 -10.91 6.90 -1.12
N PHE A 41 -11.37 6.80 0.12
CA PHE A 41 -12.26 5.75 0.60
C PHE A 41 -13.57 6.39 1.05
N GLU A 42 -14.71 5.84 0.63
CA GLU A 42 -16.03 6.23 1.16
C GLU A 42 -16.98 5.04 1.07
N HIS A 43 -17.38 4.51 2.22
CA HIS A 43 -18.38 3.45 2.28
C HIS A 43 -19.30 3.61 3.48
N SER A 44 -20.55 3.22 3.28
CA SER A 44 -21.60 3.27 4.30
C SER A 44 -22.14 1.88 4.60
N ASN A 45 -22.38 1.57 5.88
CA ASN A 45 -22.99 0.30 6.27
C ASN A 45 -23.83 0.41 7.54
N ASP A 46 -24.71 -0.56 7.79
CA ASP A 46 -25.33 -0.74 9.10
C ASP A 46 -24.22 -1.16 10.10
N PRO A 47 -23.93 -0.35 11.14
CA PRO A 47 -22.82 -0.64 12.06
C PRO A 47 -22.99 -1.97 12.79
N ARG A 48 -24.21 -2.50 12.91
CA ARG A 48 -24.49 -3.83 13.51
C ARG A 48 -24.01 -4.98 12.64
N LYS A 49 -23.83 -4.73 11.34
CA LYS A 49 -23.27 -5.67 10.37
C LYS A 49 -21.77 -5.43 10.16
N GLY A 50 -21.22 -4.46 10.87
CA GLY A 50 -19.81 -4.07 10.83
C GLY A 50 -19.57 -2.71 10.20
N VAL A 51 -18.55 -2.03 10.72
CA VAL A 51 -18.15 -0.70 10.27
C VAL A 51 -17.14 -0.84 9.11
N PRO A 52 -17.30 -0.09 8.01
CA PRO A 52 -16.30 -0.03 6.95
C PRO A 52 -14.93 0.45 7.44
N TYR A 53 -13.86 0.05 6.77
CA TYR A 53 -12.51 0.52 7.04
C TYR A 53 -11.58 0.25 5.86
N ALA A 54 -10.44 0.95 5.85
CA ALA A 54 -9.25 0.55 5.11
C ALA A 54 -8.10 0.30 6.09
N ALA A 55 -7.26 -0.70 5.81
CA ALA A 55 -6.10 -1.04 6.63
C ALA A 55 -4.95 -1.56 5.76
N ARG A 56 -3.72 -1.19 6.12
CA ARG A 56 -2.52 -1.83 5.58
C ARG A 56 -2.34 -3.20 6.24
N LEU A 57 -2.00 -4.21 5.43
CA LEU A 57 -1.64 -5.54 5.91
C LEU A 57 -0.12 -5.67 6.01
N VAL A 58 0.35 -6.05 7.18
CA VAL A 58 1.78 -6.23 7.48
C VAL A 58 2.03 -7.60 8.11
N MET A 59 3.21 -8.17 7.86
CA MET A 59 3.67 -9.36 8.56
C MET A 59 4.44 -8.94 9.81
N LYS A 60 3.92 -9.26 11.00
CA LYS A 60 4.57 -9.00 12.29
C LYS A 60 4.60 -10.29 13.11
N ASP A 61 5.78 -10.66 13.59
CA ASP A 61 6.00 -11.89 14.37
C ASP A 61 5.38 -13.15 13.72
N GLY A 62 5.47 -13.25 12.39
CA GLY A 62 4.93 -14.37 11.60
C GLY A 62 3.40 -14.36 11.45
N LYS A 63 2.70 -13.33 11.95
CA LYS A 63 1.26 -13.14 11.84
C LYS A 63 0.94 -11.99 10.88
N LEU A 64 -0.23 -12.09 10.26
CA LEU A 64 -0.78 -11.04 9.42
C LEU A 64 -1.55 -10.07 10.31
N GLU A 65 -1.06 -8.85 10.43
CA GLU A 65 -1.67 -7.78 11.22
C GLU A 65 -2.26 -6.68 10.33
N ARG A 66 -3.17 -5.90 10.91
CA ARG A 66 -3.84 -4.76 10.27
C ARG A 66 -3.40 -3.48 10.95
N GLU A 67 -2.86 -2.57 10.16
CA GLU A 67 -2.64 -1.18 10.55
C GLU A 67 -3.76 -0.34 9.93
N PHE A 68 -4.74 0.06 10.75
CA PHE A 68 -5.91 0.79 10.28
C PHE A 68 -5.53 2.24 9.92
N PHE A 69 -6.04 2.71 8.78
CA PHE A 69 -5.96 4.13 8.45
C PHE A 69 -6.95 4.91 9.32
N ASP A 70 -6.56 6.12 9.71
CA ASP A 70 -7.42 7.03 10.43
C ASP A 70 -8.34 7.72 9.42
N LEU A 71 -9.62 7.34 9.43
CA LEU A 71 -10.65 7.82 8.52
C LEU A 71 -11.83 8.33 9.34
N ASP A 72 -12.48 9.37 8.85
CA ASP A 72 -13.63 9.98 9.50
C ASP A 72 -14.80 9.00 9.53
N LYS A 73 -15.59 9.06 10.62
CA LYS A 73 -16.74 8.18 10.84
C LYS A 73 -17.95 9.01 11.24
N ASP A 74 -18.92 9.10 10.35
CA ASP A 74 -20.17 9.79 10.58
C ASP A 74 -21.29 8.80 10.88
N TYR A 75 -21.90 8.95 12.06
CA TYR A 75 -22.99 8.07 12.51
C TYR A 75 -24.35 8.71 12.27
N GLY A 76 -25.09 8.14 11.33
CA GLY A 76 -26.53 8.36 11.17
C GLY A 76 -27.36 7.41 12.03
N LYS A 77 -28.68 7.46 11.88
CA LYS A 77 -29.64 6.70 12.71
C LYS A 77 -29.44 5.18 12.67
N LYS A 78 -29.10 4.62 11.50
CA LYS A 78 -28.92 3.17 11.27
C LYS A 78 -27.74 2.86 10.35
N ILE A 79 -26.95 3.87 10.03
CA ILE A 79 -25.89 3.80 9.04
C ILE A 79 -24.68 4.53 9.59
N VAL A 80 -23.50 3.98 9.37
CA VAL A 80 -22.23 4.68 9.58
C VAL A 80 -21.57 4.85 8.22
N THR A 81 -21.15 6.06 7.91
CA THR A 81 -20.32 6.38 6.75
C THR A 81 -18.89 6.48 7.24
N VAL A 82 -17.96 5.80 6.59
CA VAL A 82 -16.52 5.96 6.82
C VAL A 82 -15.91 6.52 5.56
N SER A 83 -15.24 7.65 5.68
CA SER A 83 -14.70 8.36 4.54
C SER A 83 -13.40 9.07 4.85
N GLY A 84 -12.59 9.28 3.83
CA GLY A 84 -11.36 10.05 3.94
C GLY A 84 -10.31 9.59 2.95
N ASP A 85 -9.25 10.37 2.87
CA ASP A 85 -8.07 10.00 2.11
C ASP A 85 -7.12 9.19 2.98
N PHE A 86 -6.46 8.20 2.38
CA PHE A 86 -5.32 7.53 2.98
C PHE A 86 -4.17 7.43 1.99
N GLU A 87 -2.96 7.33 2.52
CA GLU A 87 -1.74 7.17 1.72
C GLU A 87 -1.21 5.75 1.87
N ALA A 88 -0.85 5.14 0.73
CA ALA A 88 -0.23 3.83 0.69
C ALA A 88 0.90 3.79 -0.34
N LYS A 89 1.92 2.98 -0.06
CA LYS A 89 3.10 2.85 -0.90
C LYS A 89 2.93 1.77 -1.97
N GLU A 90 3.59 1.92 -3.10
CA GLU A 90 3.76 0.92 -4.15
C GLU A 90 4.19 -0.41 -3.51
N GLY A 91 3.49 -1.48 -3.84
CA GLY A 91 3.70 -2.80 -3.27
C GLY A 91 3.02 -3.05 -1.92
N GLU A 92 2.36 -2.06 -1.29
CA GLU A 92 1.60 -2.32 -0.07
C GLU A 92 0.32 -3.11 -0.36
N ILE A 93 -0.06 -3.96 0.59
CA ILE A 93 -1.35 -4.65 0.57
C ILE A 93 -2.33 -3.90 1.44
N ILE A 94 -3.45 -3.49 0.84
CA ILE A 94 -4.54 -2.80 1.53
C ILE A 94 -5.73 -3.74 1.62
N GLU A 95 -6.23 -3.96 2.83
CA GLU A 95 -7.53 -4.57 3.05
C GLU A 95 -8.58 -3.47 3.18
N GLN A 96 -9.64 -3.54 2.37
CA GLN A 96 -10.80 -2.68 2.53
C GLN A 96 -12.02 -3.51 2.90
N ARG A 97 -12.64 -3.16 4.01
CA ARG A 97 -13.99 -3.61 4.33
C ARG A 97 -14.97 -2.56 3.88
N VAL A 98 -15.73 -2.86 2.85
CA VAL A 98 -16.71 -1.91 2.27
C VAL A 98 -18.10 -2.07 2.86
N GLY A 99 -18.39 -3.20 3.51
CA GLY A 99 -19.66 -3.43 4.19
C GLY A 99 -19.88 -4.90 4.57
N GLY A 100 -21.10 -5.22 4.97
CA GLY A 100 -21.47 -6.56 5.38
C GLY A 100 -22.97 -6.78 5.42
N SER A 101 -23.36 -8.04 5.27
CA SER A 101 -24.72 -8.54 5.44
C SER A 101 -24.72 -9.65 6.49
N TRP A 102 -25.89 -10.22 6.80
CA TRP A 102 -25.99 -11.36 7.70
C TRP A 102 -25.20 -12.59 7.22
N LYS A 103 -25.01 -12.74 5.90
CA LYS A 103 -24.38 -13.92 5.29
C LYS A 103 -23.00 -13.66 4.72
N ASN A 104 -22.71 -12.42 4.36
CA ASN A 104 -21.53 -12.04 3.60
C ASN A 104 -20.81 -10.89 4.28
N ASP A 105 -19.50 -10.91 4.25
CA ASP A 105 -18.65 -9.83 4.73
C ASP A 105 -17.80 -9.36 3.56
N TYR A 106 -18.02 -8.12 3.12
CA TYR A 106 -17.41 -7.60 1.90
C TYR A 106 -16.04 -7.00 2.24
N ARG A 107 -15.03 -7.86 2.27
CA ARG A 107 -13.65 -7.51 2.56
C ARG A 107 -12.72 -7.92 1.43
N TYR A 108 -12.11 -6.94 0.80
CA TYR A 108 -11.30 -7.13 -0.39
C TYR A 108 -9.85 -6.78 -0.11
N LEU A 109 -8.96 -7.50 -0.78
CA LEU A 109 -7.52 -7.32 -0.71
C LEU A 109 -7.07 -6.62 -1.99
N TYR A 110 -6.28 -5.56 -1.84
CA TYR A 110 -5.73 -4.77 -2.95
C TYR A 110 -4.22 -4.70 -2.83
N LEU A 111 -3.53 -4.73 -3.96
CA LEU A 111 -2.13 -4.35 -4.11
C LEU A 111 -2.10 -2.92 -4.63
N VAL A 112 -1.27 -2.07 -4.01
CA VAL A 112 -0.91 -0.78 -4.62
C VAL A 112 0.06 -1.07 -5.76
N LYS A 113 -0.37 -0.88 -7.00
CA LYS A 113 0.46 -1.12 -8.20
C LYS A 113 0.26 0.01 -9.20
N ASP A 114 1.36 0.60 -9.68
CA ASP A 114 1.37 1.67 -10.69
C ASP A 114 0.45 2.86 -10.34
N GLY A 115 0.31 3.17 -9.06
CA GLY A 115 -0.56 4.24 -8.56
C GLY A 115 -2.04 3.89 -8.39
N GLU A 116 -2.40 2.63 -8.57
CA GLU A 116 -3.77 2.14 -8.46
C GLU A 116 -3.91 1.05 -7.39
N LEU A 117 -5.15 0.84 -6.93
CA LEU A 117 -5.51 -0.30 -6.09
C LEU A 117 -5.98 -1.45 -6.96
N VAL A 118 -5.10 -2.41 -7.23
CA VAL A 118 -5.43 -3.61 -8.01
C VAL A 118 -5.98 -4.68 -7.07
N ARG A 119 -7.22 -5.13 -7.28
CA ARG A 119 -7.83 -6.17 -6.44
C ARG A 119 -7.13 -7.52 -6.67
N VAL A 120 -6.65 -8.12 -5.58
CA VAL A 120 -5.91 -9.40 -5.60
C VAL A 120 -6.66 -10.54 -4.91
N GLY A 121 -7.79 -10.25 -4.26
CA GLY A 121 -8.62 -11.30 -3.66
C GLY A 121 -9.67 -10.80 -2.68
N ASP A 122 -10.16 -11.73 -1.87
CA ASP A 122 -11.12 -11.54 -0.79
C ASP A 122 -10.54 -12.03 0.55
N SER A 123 -10.62 -11.21 1.60
CA SER A 123 -10.02 -11.56 2.89
C SER A 123 -10.76 -12.65 3.64
N THR A 124 -11.96 -13.03 3.17
CA THR A 124 -12.76 -14.13 3.72
C THR A 124 -12.42 -15.47 3.05
N TYR A 125 -11.67 -15.46 1.94
CA TYR A 125 -11.25 -16.65 1.23
C TYR A 125 -9.81 -17.04 1.57
N SER A 126 -9.64 -18.24 2.16
CA SER A 126 -8.33 -18.65 2.69
C SER A 126 -7.21 -18.76 1.65
N PRO A 127 -7.44 -19.19 0.40
CA PRO A 127 -6.38 -19.21 -0.62
C PRO A 127 -5.84 -17.83 -0.95
N ASP A 128 -6.70 -16.80 -1.00
CA ASP A 128 -6.28 -15.41 -1.28
C ASP A 128 -5.39 -14.87 -0.16
N ILE A 129 -5.76 -15.15 1.10
CA ILE A 129 -4.94 -14.81 2.26
C ILE A 129 -3.57 -15.51 2.23
N VAL A 130 -3.52 -16.78 1.81
CA VAL A 130 -2.25 -17.49 1.64
C VAL A 130 -1.41 -16.82 0.56
N LYS A 131 -1.99 -16.45 -0.58
CA LYS A 131 -1.30 -15.76 -1.68
C LYS A 131 -0.71 -14.42 -1.22
N VAL A 132 -1.49 -13.61 -0.52
CA VAL A 132 -1.03 -12.34 0.06
C VAL A 132 0.09 -12.56 1.07
N LYS A 133 0.01 -13.58 1.93
CA LYS A 133 1.09 -13.89 2.88
C LYS A 133 2.39 -14.28 2.19
N LYS A 134 2.32 -15.04 1.08
CA LYS A 134 3.50 -15.37 0.27
C LYS A 134 4.14 -14.10 -0.29
N TYR A 135 3.32 -13.20 -0.83
CA TYR A 135 3.79 -11.92 -1.35
C TYR A 135 4.47 -11.06 -0.27
N LEU A 136 3.81 -10.88 0.88
CA LEU A 136 4.36 -10.09 2.00
C LEU A 136 5.64 -10.68 2.61
N LYS A 137 5.91 -11.96 2.39
CA LYS A 137 7.17 -12.63 2.76
C LYS A 137 8.23 -12.59 1.66
N GLY A 138 7.92 -12.05 0.48
CA GLY A 138 8.81 -12.02 -0.68
C GLY A 138 8.91 -13.36 -1.43
N GLU A 139 7.99 -14.31 -1.19
CA GLU A 139 8.00 -15.62 -1.85
C GLU A 139 7.43 -15.58 -3.28
N ILE A 140 6.62 -14.56 -3.61
CA ILE A 140 6.07 -14.32 -4.95
C ILE A 140 6.17 -12.83 -5.30
N THR A 141 6.23 -12.51 -6.60
CA THR A 141 6.31 -11.13 -7.11
C THR A 141 4.93 -10.46 -7.17
N ALA A 142 4.92 -9.14 -7.39
CA ALA A 142 3.69 -8.36 -7.61
C ALA A 142 2.90 -8.88 -8.83
N ASN A 143 3.58 -9.20 -9.94
CA ASN A 143 2.96 -9.73 -11.16
C ASN A 143 2.29 -11.08 -10.90
N GLN A 144 2.99 -12.00 -10.21
CA GLN A 144 2.43 -13.28 -9.78
C GLN A 144 1.22 -13.10 -8.84
N LEU A 145 1.24 -12.08 -7.97
CA LEU A 145 0.12 -11.76 -7.09
C LEU A 145 -1.12 -11.30 -7.87
N VAL A 146 -0.96 -10.43 -8.89
CA VAL A 146 -2.08 -9.95 -9.71
C VAL A 146 -2.50 -10.95 -10.81
N GLY A 147 -1.71 -12.00 -11.04
CA GLY A 147 -2.01 -13.02 -12.07
C GLY A 147 -1.50 -12.66 -13.47
N GLU A 148 -0.55 -11.74 -13.55
CA GLU A 148 0.21 -11.47 -14.78
C GLU A 148 1.38 -12.45 -14.86
N GLU A 149 1.54 -13.15 -15.98
CA GLU A 149 2.74 -13.95 -16.28
C GLU A 149 3.88 -13.00 -16.69
N GLU A 150 5.13 -13.34 -16.32
CA GLU A 150 6.35 -12.59 -16.69
C GLU A 150 6.68 -12.68 -18.18
#